data_AF-A0A562WGS9-F1
#
_entry.id   AF-A0A562WGS9-F1
#
_cell.length_a   1.000
_cell.length_b   1.000
_cell.length_c   1.000
_cell.angle_alpha   90.00
_cell.angle_beta   90.00
_cell.angle_gamma   90.00
#
_symmetry.space_group_name_H-M   'P 1'
#
loop_
_entity.id
_entity.type
_entity.pdbx_description
1 polymer ?
#
loop_
_entity_poly.entity_id
_entity_poly.type
_entity_poly.pdbx_seq_one_letter_code
_entity_poly.pdbx_strand_id
1 'polypeptide(L)'
;MRVKGMTYDTGFVRDGRNSVERFDPERVRRELTIIRDDLHCDGVQIIGGDPQRLEIAARVAADLGLEIWFSPYPLDLSTDQVLALFLDCAERAERLRTAGAEVVFVTGVELSIMNRGFVDGDRIDERLSRLLGDPDGRIERIAEVRSRLDEFLRTAVAAVRERFRGKVTYAAIPFEGVDWDLFDFVTLELIRSAEVADRFRDGVRGLVAQPRPVAVTGFGTATWRGAGDVAPRSMEILEYDEATGDPLRLDGHYERDEAGQAAYLGELLDIFDSEGVDSAFVFLFALESLPHRPDGDPRDDLDLASLGIVKVLDGGSGDTYPDLPWEPKAAFATVAERYAG
;
A
#
# COMPACT_ATOMS: atom_id res chain seq x y z
N MET A 1 17.82 5.44 5.51
CA MET A 1 17.15 4.29 4.85
C MET A 1 17.99 3.85 3.65
N ARG A 2 18.01 2.56 3.32
CA ARG A 2 18.63 2.01 2.11
C ARG A 2 17.76 2.23 0.87
N VAL A 3 16.44 2.08 0.99
CA VAL A 3 15.48 2.36 -0.09
C VAL A 3 14.47 3.38 0.37
N LYS A 4 14.41 4.49 -0.37
CA LYS A 4 13.37 5.50 -0.28
C LYS A 4 12.34 5.22 -1.36
N GLY A 5 11.14 4.83 -0.96
CA GLY A 5 10.19 4.17 -1.83
C GLY A 5 8.87 4.91 -1.98
N MET A 6 8.20 4.63 -3.09
CA MET A 6 6.81 5.03 -3.33
C MET A 6 5.97 3.80 -3.69
N THR A 7 4.75 3.74 -3.18
CA THR A 7 3.78 2.72 -3.60
C THR A 7 3.03 3.18 -4.84
N TYR A 8 3.10 2.38 -5.91
CA TYR A 8 2.49 2.63 -7.21
C TYR A 8 1.34 1.65 -7.48
N ASP A 9 0.12 2.20 -7.56
CA ASP A 9 -1.10 1.43 -7.81
C ASP A 9 -1.31 1.15 -9.31
N THR A 10 -1.39 -0.13 -9.68
CA THR A 10 -1.75 -0.58 -11.03
C THR A 10 -3.22 -0.98 -11.16
N GLY A 11 -3.94 -0.95 -10.05
CA GLY A 11 -5.36 -1.15 -9.90
C GLY A 11 -5.72 -2.39 -9.09
N PHE A 12 -6.60 -2.18 -8.12
CA PHE A 12 -7.20 -3.21 -7.28
C PHE A 12 -8.31 -3.93 -8.04
N VAL A 13 -8.32 -5.27 -7.99
CA VAL A 13 -9.33 -6.08 -8.67
C VAL A 13 -10.33 -6.64 -7.66
N ARG A 14 -11.61 -6.29 -7.83
CA ARG A 14 -12.74 -6.83 -7.05
C ARG A 14 -13.87 -7.19 -8.01
N ASP A 15 -14.44 -8.39 -7.87
CA ASP A 15 -15.55 -8.88 -8.71
C ASP A 15 -15.30 -8.71 -10.22
N GLY A 16 -14.05 -8.93 -10.65
CA GLY A 16 -13.62 -8.81 -12.05
C GLY A 16 -13.50 -7.37 -12.57
N ARG A 17 -13.77 -6.36 -11.74
CA ARG A 17 -13.56 -4.93 -12.06
C ARG A 17 -12.25 -4.45 -11.46
N ASN A 18 -11.62 -3.52 -12.15
CA ASN A 18 -10.34 -2.94 -11.75
C ASN A 18 -10.54 -1.47 -11.40
N SER A 19 -10.02 -1.03 -10.24
CA SER A 19 -10.16 0.36 -9.76
C SER A 19 -9.50 1.39 -10.67
N VAL A 20 -8.54 0.97 -11.50
CA VAL A 20 -7.94 1.79 -12.56
C VAL A 20 -8.58 1.35 -13.88
N GLU A 21 -9.59 2.08 -14.34
CA GLU A 21 -10.32 1.71 -15.56
C GLU A 21 -9.42 1.69 -16.80
N ARG A 22 -8.60 2.74 -16.97
CA ARG A 22 -7.68 2.89 -18.10
C ARG A 22 -6.23 2.77 -17.66
N PHE A 23 -5.60 1.67 -18.03
CA PHE A 23 -4.16 1.46 -17.83
C PHE A 23 -3.39 1.87 -19.08
N ASP A 24 -2.59 2.92 -18.97
CA ASP A 24 -1.79 3.48 -20.07
C ASP A 24 -0.28 3.32 -19.76
N PRO A 25 0.45 2.43 -20.45
CA PRO A 25 1.86 2.20 -20.18
C PRO A 25 2.76 3.44 -20.33
N GLU A 26 2.40 4.40 -21.18
CA GLU A 26 3.18 5.64 -21.31
C GLU A 26 2.98 6.56 -20.11
N ARG A 27 1.75 6.61 -19.57
CA ARG A 27 1.48 7.28 -18.30
C ARG A 27 2.26 6.63 -17.16
N VAL A 28 2.29 5.30 -17.09
CA VAL A 28 3.08 4.56 -16.09
C VAL A 28 4.56 4.96 -16.15
N ARG A 29 5.14 5.02 -17.35
CA ARG A 29 6.53 5.47 -17.51
C ARG A 29 6.74 6.91 -17.09
N ARG A 30 5.83 7.80 -17.44
CA ARG A 30 5.93 9.19 -17.04
C ARG A 30 5.89 9.35 -15.53
N GLU A 31 4.96 8.68 -14.86
CA GLU A 31 4.80 8.73 -13.41
C GLU A 31 5.98 8.07 -12.67
N LEU A 32 6.45 6.90 -13.13
CA LEU A 32 7.63 6.26 -12.53
C LEU A 32 8.92 7.08 -12.76
N THR A 33 9.01 7.84 -13.86
CA THR A 33 10.11 8.77 -14.07
C THR A 33 10.05 9.91 -13.05
N ILE A 34 8.87 10.47 -12.78
CA ILE A 34 8.67 11.52 -11.75
C ILE A 34 9.00 10.97 -10.36
N ILE A 35 8.56 9.74 -10.06
CA ILE A 35 8.89 9.08 -8.79
C ILE A 35 10.40 8.95 -8.60
N ARG A 36 11.15 8.60 -9.64
CA ARG A 36 12.61 8.53 -9.57
C ARG A 36 13.26 9.93 -9.48
N ASP A 37 12.91 10.81 -10.41
CA ASP A 37 13.67 12.04 -10.64
C ASP A 37 13.25 13.18 -9.71
N ASP A 38 11.95 13.34 -9.49
CA ASP A 38 11.38 14.50 -8.78
C ASP A 38 11.05 14.15 -7.31
N LEU A 39 10.73 12.89 -7.01
CA LEU A 39 10.60 12.39 -5.63
C LEU A 39 11.87 11.74 -5.09
N HIS A 40 12.91 11.57 -5.92
CA HIS A 40 14.19 10.99 -5.53
C HIS A 40 14.08 9.56 -4.94
N CYS A 41 13.09 8.78 -5.40
CA CYS A 41 12.92 7.41 -4.93
C CYS A 41 13.96 6.47 -5.57
N ASP A 42 14.46 5.54 -4.76
CA ASP A 42 15.36 4.46 -5.17
C ASP A 42 14.60 3.18 -5.56
N GLY A 43 13.34 3.06 -5.14
CA GLY A 43 12.52 1.88 -5.39
C GLY A 43 11.03 2.16 -5.39
N VAL A 44 10.27 1.19 -5.89
CA VAL A 44 8.81 1.26 -5.99
C VAL A 44 8.17 -0.03 -5.56
N GLN A 45 7.13 0.06 -4.74
CA GLN A 45 6.24 -1.06 -4.47
C GLN A 45 5.09 -1.01 -5.46
N ILE A 46 5.06 -1.98 -6.37
CA ILE A 46 4.05 -2.05 -7.42
C ILE A 46 2.94 -2.97 -6.93
N ILE A 47 1.77 -2.39 -6.70
CA ILE A 47 0.60 -3.09 -6.17
C ILE A 47 -0.52 -3.20 -7.20
N GLY A 48 -1.35 -4.22 -7.06
CA GLY A 48 -2.53 -4.43 -7.90
C GLY A 48 -2.96 -5.89 -8.00
N GLY A 49 -4.15 -6.10 -8.55
CA GLY A 49 -4.76 -7.44 -8.70
C GLY A 49 -4.53 -8.12 -10.05
N ASP A 50 -3.97 -7.39 -11.04
CA ASP A 50 -3.75 -7.89 -12.40
C ASP A 50 -2.25 -8.17 -12.65
N PRO A 51 -1.83 -9.44 -12.81
CA PRO A 51 -0.43 -9.82 -13.06
C PRO A 51 0.19 -9.16 -14.29
N GLN A 52 -0.60 -8.90 -15.32
CA GLN A 52 -0.11 -8.30 -16.55
C GLN A 52 0.22 -6.82 -16.33
N ARG A 53 -0.64 -6.09 -15.60
CA ARG A 53 -0.39 -4.67 -15.28
C ARG A 53 0.80 -4.51 -14.33
N LEU A 54 0.91 -5.39 -13.32
CA LEU A 54 2.08 -5.47 -12.44
C LEU A 54 3.37 -5.69 -13.25
N GLU A 55 3.39 -6.66 -14.18
CA GLU A 55 4.57 -6.93 -15.02
C GLU A 55 4.93 -5.74 -15.92
N ILE A 56 3.94 -5.05 -16.51
CA ILE A 56 4.19 -3.87 -17.35
C ILE A 56 4.84 -2.75 -16.52
N ALA A 57 4.26 -2.39 -15.38
CA ALA A 57 4.83 -1.35 -14.52
C ALA A 57 6.22 -1.75 -13.99
N ALA A 58 6.42 -3.02 -13.65
CA ALA A 58 7.70 -3.52 -13.17
C ALA A 58 8.79 -3.51 -14.25
N ARG A 59 8.46 -3.77 -15.52
CA ARG A 59 9.41 -3.60 -16.63
C ARG A 59 9.85 -2.14 -16.77
N VAL A 60 8.90 -1.22 -16.68
CA VAL A 60 9.19 0.21 -16.73
C VAL A 60 10.08 0.63 -15.56
N ALA A 61 9.79 0.18 -14.34
CA ALA A 61 10.62 0.45 -13.16
C ALA A 61 12.05 -0.11 -13.33
N ALA A 62 12.19 -1.32 -13.87
CA ALA A 62 13.49 -1.92 -14.17
C ALA A 62 14.29 -1.08 -15.19
N ASP A 63 13.65 -0.64 -16.27
CA ASP A 63 14.29 0.21 -17.30
C ASP A 63 14.75 1.57 -16.72
N LEU A 64 14.05 2.07 -15.70
CA LEU A 64 14.39 3.31 -15.00
C LEU A 64 15.45 3.12 -13.90
N GLY A 65 15.83 1.87 -13.59
CA GLY A 65 16.83 1.54 -12.58
C GLY A 65 16.30 1.52 -11.13
N LEU A 66 14.99 1.46 -10.93
CA LEU A 66 14.36 1.41 -9.60
C LEU A 66 14.39 -0.01 -9.03
N GLU A 67 14.63 -0.17 -7.73
CA GLU A 67 14.38 -1.44 -7.03
C GLU A 67 12.88 -1.75 -7.02
N ILE A 68 12.50 -2.97 -7.38
CA ILE A 68 11.09 -3.35 -7.55
C ILE A 68 10.64 -4.20 -6.38
N TRP A 69 9.63 -3.73 -5.65
CA TRP A 69 8.85 -4.52 -4.72
C TRP A 69 7.58 -4.99 -5.43
N PHE A 70 7.68 -6.18 -6.04
CA PHE A 70 6.61 -6.77 -6.86
C PHE A 70 5.55 -7.36 -5.92
N SER A 71 4.41 -6.70 -5.80
CA SER A 71 3.47 -6.91 -4.70
C SER A 71 2.05 -7.20 -5.20
N PRO A 72 1.73 -8.43 -5.62
CA PRO A 72 0.35 -8.81 -5.91
C PRO A 72 -0.56 -8.53 -4.72
N TYR A 73 -1.67 -7.83 -4.98
CA TYR A 73 -2.63 -7.37 -3.98
C TYR A 73 -4.00 -8.03 -4.22
N PRO A 74 -4.18 -9.30 -3.79
CA PRO A 74 -5.45 -9.99 -3.92
C PRO A 74 -6.49 -9.43 -2.94
N LEU A 75 -7.73 -9.32 -3.39
CA LEU A 75 -8.86 -8.84 -2.60
C LEU A 75 -10.04 -9.81 -2.73
N ASP A 76 -10.59 -10.21 -1.59
CA ASP A 76 -11.75 -11.11 -1.47
C ASP A 76 -11.58 -12.45 -2.21
N LEU A 77 -10.33 -12.89 -2.43
CA LEU A 77 -10.03 -14.18 -3.05
C LEU A 77 -9.96 -15.30 -2.01
N SER A 78 -10.20 -16.54 -2.43
CA SER A 78 -9.88 -17.73 -1.62
C SER A 78 -8.37 -17.97 -1.58
N THR A 79 -7.90 -18.73 -0.59
CA THR A 79 -6.48 -19.10 -0.46
C THR A 79 -5.92 -19.77 -1.72
N ASP A 80 -6.70 -20.62 -2.40
CA ASP A 80 -6.28 -21.27 -3.66
C ASP A 80 -6.11 -20.26 -4.80
N GLN A 81 -7.00 -19.26 -4.88
CA GLN A 81 -6.92 -18.19 -5.88
C GLN A 81 -5.75 -17.25 -5.59
N VAL A 82 -5.52 -16.91 -4.31
CA VAL A 82 -4.33 -16.14 -3.88
C VAL A 82 -3.05 -16.87 -4.25
N LEU A 83 -2.97 -18.17 -3.97
CA LEU A 83 -1.81 -18.98 -4.32
C LEU A 83 -1.58 -18.97 -5.83
N ALA A 84 -2.62 -19.23 -6.64
CA ALA A 84 -2.50 -19.19 -8.09
C ALA A 84 -1.98 -17.83 -8.62
N LEU A 85 -2.48 -16.72 -8.06
CA LEU A 85 -2.00 -15.38 -8.37
C LEU A 85 -0.52 -15.20 -8.03
N PHE A 86 -0.10 -15.63 -6.84
CA PHE A 86 1.30 -15.52 -6.42
C PHE A 86 2.25 -16.31 -7.30
N LEU A 87 1.85 -17.50 -7.76
CA LEU A 87 2.71 -18.33 -8.62
C LEU A 87 2.90 -17.71 -10.01
N ASP A 88 1.87 -17.15 -10.62
CA ASP A 88 2.00 -16.40 -11.89
C ASP A 88 2.89 -15.17 -11.71
N CYS A 89 2.64 -14.38 -10.66
CA CYS A 89 3.44 -13.20 -10.34
C CYS A 89 4.91 -13.56 -10.02
N ALA A 90 5.19 -14.69 -9.37
CA ALA A 90 6.55 -15.14 -9.08
C ALA A 90 7.33 -15.47 -10.36
N GLU A 91 6.70 -16.10 -11.34
CA GLU A 91 7.31 -16.37 -12.65
C GLU A 91 7.58 -15.08 -13.43
N ARG A 92 6.69 -14.08 -13.32
CA ARG A 92 6.87 -12.74 -13.89
C ARG A 92 8.05 -12.01 -13.25
N ALA A 93 8.10 -11.99 -11.91
CA ALA A 93 9.18 -11.41 -11.14
C ALA A 93 10.54 -12.05 -11.45
N GLU A 94 10.59 -13.38 -11.64
CA GLU A 94 11.83 -14.09 -11.99
C GLU A 94 12.34 -13.70 -13.39
N ARG A 95 11.44 -13.43 -14.36
CA ARG A 95 11.85 -12.92 -15.68
C ARG A 95 12.52 -11.56 -15.60
N LEU A 96 12.02 -10.67 -14.73
CA LEU A 96 12.63 -9.36 -14.48
C LEU A 96 14.00 -9.51 -13.81
N ARG A 97 14.08 -10.35 -12.77
CA ARG A 97 15.31 -10.59 -12.02
C ARG A 97 16.41 -11.22 -12.90
N THR A 98 16.06 -12.20 -13.74
CA THR A 98 17.01 -12.83 -14.68
C THR A 98 17.47 -11.88 -15.78
N ALA A 99 16.68 -10.85 -16.10
CA ALA A 99 17.07 -9.76 -16.99
C ALA A 99 17.97 -8.70 -16.31
N GLY A 100 18.23 -8.83 -15.00
CA GLY A 100 19.15 -7.96 -14.25
C GLY A 100 18.50 -6.95 -13.32
N ALA A 101 17.16 -6.95 -13.18
CA ALA A 101 16.48 -6.07 -12.23
C ALA A 101 16.64 -6.55 -10.77
N GLU A 102 16.77 -5.61 -9.84
CA GLU A 102 16.67 -5.87 -8.41
C GLU A 102 15.18 -6.01 -8.03
N VAL A 103 14.78 -7.21 -7.59
CA VAL A 103 13.38 -7.53 -7.31
C VAL A 103 13.23 -8.18 -5.93
N VAL A 104 12.32 -7.63 -5.13
CA VAL A 104 11.76 -8.24 -3.93
C VAL A 104 10.32 -8.67 -4.24
N PHE A 105 9.99 -9.94 -3.98
CA PHE A 105 8.63 -10.43 -4.15
C PHE A 105 7.87 -10.33 -2.83
N VAL A 106 6.73 -9.63 -2.82
CA VAL A 106 5.87 -9.47 -1.64
C VAL A 106 4.72 -10.48 -1.74
N THR A 107 4.70 -11.50 -0.88
CA THR A 107 3.70 -12.59 -0.89
C THR A 107 2.38 -12.17 -0.25
N GLY A 108 1.87 -10.99 -0.62
CA GLY A 108 0.62 -10.42 -0.14
C GLY A 108 0.77 -9.31 0.89
N VAL A 109 -0.35 -8.62 1.09
CA VAL A 109 -0.52 -7.49 1.98
C VAL A 109 -1.77 -7.76 2.82
N GLU A 110 -1.64 -7.77 4.14
CA GLU A 110 -2.75 -7.88 5.10
C GLU A 110 -3.76 -9.01 4.78
N LEU A 111 -3.26 -10.17 4.34
CA LEU A 111 -4.10 -11.21 3.76
C LEU A 111 -5.19 -11.69 4.73
N SER A 112 -4.93 -11.65 6.04
CA SER A 112 -5.89 -12.11 7.05
C SER A 112 -7.23 -11.37 7.02
N ILE A 113 -7.24 -10.10 6.61
CA ILE A 113 -8.45 -9.27 6.51
C ILE A 113 -8.82 -8.95 5.06
N MET A 114 -7.86 -8.96 4.13
CA MET A 114 -8.12 -8.65 2.73
C MET A 114 -8.74 -9.82 1.96
N ASN A 115 -8.58 -11.06 2.42
CA ASN A 115 -8.97 -12.26 1.69
C ASN A 115 -9.81 -13.24 2.51
N ARG A 116 -10.49 -14.15 1.81
CA ARG A 116 -11.35 -15.18 2.42
C ARG A 116 -10.50 -16.34 2.93
N GLY A 117 -10.99 -17.02 3.96
CA GLY A 117 -10.38 -18.24 4.51
C GLY A 117 -9.60 -18.05 5.81
N PHE A 118 -9.28 -16.81 6.20
CA PHE A 118 -8.61 -16.52 7.47
C PHE A 118 -9.61 -16.12 8.56
N VAL A 119 -10.47 -15.14 8.25
CA VAL A 119 -11.62 -14.73 9.06
C VAL A 119 -12.90 -15.00 8.27
N ASP A 120 -13.95 -15.45 8.94
CA ASP A 120 -15.25 -15.62 8.28
C ASP A 120 -15.83 -14.26 7.86
N GLY A 121 -16.38 -14.19 6.66
CA GLY A 121 -16.96 -12.95 6.11
C GLY A 121 -16.59 -12.77 4.66
N ASP A 122 -17.57 -12.38 3.84
CA ASP A 122 -17.36 -12.24 2.40
C ASP A 122 -16.75 -10.89 2.04
N ARG A 123 -16.93 -9.89 2.89
CA ARG A 123 -16.38 -8.53 2.74
C ARG A 123 -15.47 -8.14 3.91
N ILE A 124 -14.62 -7.15 3.67
CA ILE A 124 -13.61 -6.70 4.64
C ILE A 124 -14.22 -6.20 5.95
N ASP A 125 -15.31 -5.45 5.91
CA ASP A 125 -16.01 -4.92 7.07
C ASP A 125 -16.65 -6.04 7.91
N GLU A 126 -17.17 -7.09 7.27
CA GLU A 126 -17.65 -8.28 7.98
C GLU A 126 -16.51 -8.98 8.71
N ARG A 127 -15.36 -9.16 8.05
CA ARG A 127 -14.17 -9.79 8.65
C ARG A 127 -13.63 -8.95 9.81
N LEU A 128 -13.53 -7.64 9.65
CA LEU A 128 -13.12 -6.72 10.71
C LEU A 128 -14.10 -6.73 11.89
N SER A 129 -15.41 -6.67 11.61
CA SER A 129 -16.46 -6.71 12.62
C SER A 129 -16.40 -8.00 13.44
N ARG A 130 -16.20 -9.16 12.79
CA ARG A 130 -16.05 -10.44 13.50
C ARG A 130 -14.75 -10.52 14.30
N LEU A 131 -13.65 -10.01 13.76
CA LEU A 131 -12.35 -10.11 14.41
C LEU A 131 -12.26 -9.18 15.63
N LEU A 132 -12.75 -7.94 15.49
CA LEU A 132 -12.49 -6.85 16.44
C LEU A 132 -13.75 -6.36 17.17
N GLY A 133 -14.95 -6.60 16.66
CA GLY A 133 -16.20 -6.03 17.18
C GLY A 133 -16.57 -6.52 18.58
N ASP A 134 -16.26 -7.78 18.91
CA ASP A 134 -16.45 -8.34 20.24
C ASP A 134 -15.11 -8.35 21.02
N PRO A 135 -15.03 -7.74 22.21
CA PRO A 135 -13.87 -7.89 23.09
C PRO A 135 -13.74 -9.31 23.66
N ASP A 136 -14.85 -9.99 23.92
CA ASP A 136 -14.86 -11.33 24.50
C ASP A 136 -14.41 -12.34 23.44
N GLY A 137 -13.44 -13.19 23.77
CA GLY A 137 -12.89 -14.18 22.83
C GLY A 137 -11.98 -13.61 21.74
N ARG A 138 -11.63 -12.31 21.79
CA ARG A 138 -10.81 -11.66 20.75
C ARG A 138 -9.42 -12.28 20.63
N ILE A 139 -8.81 -12.64 21.76
CA ILE A 139 -7.48 -13.25 21.81
C ILE A 139 -7.50 -14.58 21.06
N GLU A 140 -8.52 -15.39 21.30
CA GLU A 140 -8.72 -16.70 20.67
C GLU A 140 -8.93 -16.56 19.17
N ARG A 141 -9.78 -15.61 18.74
CA ARG A 141 -9.99 -15.32 17.30
C ARG A 141 -8.70 -14.88 16.61
N ILE A 142 -7.93 -13.97 17.23
CA ILE A 142 -6.64 -13.54 16.68
C ILE A 142 -5.66 -14.72 16.60
N ALA A 143 -5.61 -15.58 17.62
CA ALA A 143 -4.75 -16.76 17.61
C ALA A 143 -5.12 -17.74 16.48
N GLU A 144 -6.42 -17.95 16.23
CA GLU A 144 -6.91 -18.77 15.13
C GLU A 144 -6.52 -18.19 13.76
N VAL A 145 -6.72 -16.89 13.56
CA VAL A 145 -6.31 -16.18 12.34
C VAL A 145 -4.82 -16.32 12.10
N ARG A 146 -3.99 -16.14 13.12
CA ARG A 146 -2.54 -16.32 13.04
C ARG A 146 -2.17 -17.73 12.59
N SER A 147 -2.81 -18.75 13.16
CA SER A 147 -2.54 -20.15 12.80
C SER A 147 -2.90 -20.44 11.35
N ARG A 148 -4.06 -19.96 10.87
CA ARG A 148 -4.49 -20.14 9.48
C ARG A 148 -3.58 -19.39 8.50
N LEU A 149 -3.16 -18.17 8.86
CA LEU A 149 -2.24 -17.37 8.06
C LEU A 149 -0.84 -18.01 7.98
N ASP A 150 -0.29 -18.49 9.10
CA ASP A 150 1.01 -19.18 9.14
C ASP A 150 1.02 -20.43 8.24
N GLU A 151 -0.01 -21.27 8.32
CA GLU A 151 -0.15 -22.46 7.47
C GLU A 151 -0.18 -22.09 5.96
N PHE A 152 -0.95 -21.05 5.62
CA PHE A 152 -1.00 -20.56 4.25
C PHE A 152 0.34 -20.00 3.78
N LEU A 153 1.00 -19.14 4.58
CA LEU A 153 2.27 -18.52 4.22
C LEU A 153 3.39 -19.56 4.06
N ARG A 154 3.46 -20.59 4.90
CA ARG A 154 4.42 -21.69 4.71
C ARG A 154 4.24 -22.39 3.38
N THR A 155 2.99 -22.63 2.98
CA THR A 155 2.67 -23.24 1.69
C THR A 155 3.00 -22.32 0.52
N ALA A 156 2.55 -21.07 0.59
CA ALA A 156 2.73 -20.09 -0.48
C ALA A 156 4.20 -19.73 -0.69
N VAL A 157 4.96 -19.46 0.38
CA VAL A 157 6.38 -19.10 0.30
C VAL A 157 7.21 -20.25 -0.26
N ALA A 158 6.94 -21.50 0.16
CA ALA A 158 7.62 -22.66 -0.41
C ALA A 158 7.41 -22.75 -1.93
N ALA A 159 6.16 -22.62 -2.39
CA ALA A 159 5.82 -22.69 -3.81
C ALA A 159 6.33 -21.48 -4.63
N VAL A 160 6.40 -20.28 -4.03
CA VAL A 160 7.00 -19.10 -4.64
C VAL A 160 8.51 -19.28 -4.80
N ARG A 161 9.21 -19.82 -3.78
CA ARG A 161 10.67 -20.05 -3.83
C ARG A 161 11.09 -21.11 -4.86
N GLU A 162 10.17 -21.96 -5.32
CA GLU A 162 10.42 -22.85 -6.46
C GLU A 162 10.57 -22.08 -7.78
N ARG A 163 9.81 -20.98 -7.93
CA ARG A 163 9.66 -20.18 -9.17
C ARG A 163 10.51 -18.91 -9.18
N PHE A 164 10.75 -18.31 -8.02
CA PHE A 164 11.47 -17.05 -7.86
C PHE A 164 12.68 -17.24 -6.95
N ARG A 165 13.85 -16.74 -7.40
CA ARG A 165 15.14 -16.94 -6.71
C ARG A 165 15.70 -15.67 -6.06
N GLY A 166 14.92 -14.59 -6.04
CA GLY A 166 15.26 -13.35 -5.35
C GLY A 166 14.78 -13.32 -3.88
N LYS A 167 14.77 -12.12 -3.29
CA LYS A 167 14.33 -11.89 -1.91
C LYS A 167 12.81 -11.90 -1.80
N VAL A 168 12.28 -12.48 -0.72
CA VAL A 168 10.84 -12.63 -0.50
C VAL A 168 10.46 -11.99 0.84
N THR A 169 9.32 -11.32 0.89
CA THR A 169 8.73 -10.79 2.13
C THR A 169 7.20 -10.86 2.09
N TYR A 170 6.54 -10.40 3.15
CA TYR A 170 5.11 -10.31 3.34
C TYR A 170 4.77 -9.02 4.08
N ALA A 171 3.84 -8.22 3.58
CA ALA A 171 3.47 -6.95 4.21
C ALA A 171 2.37 -7.18 5.25
N ALA A 172 2.76 -7.14 6.53
CA ALA A 172 1.90 -7.53 7.63
C ALA A 172 1.30 -6.32 8.37
N ILE A 173 0.11 -6.52 8.94
CA ILE A 173 -0.38 -5.67 10.04
C ILE A 173 0.05 -6.24 11.40
N PRO A 174 0.21 -5.39 12.44
CA PRO A 174 0.87 -5.79 13.69
C PRO A 174 0.30 -7.03 14.38
N PHE A 175 -1.00 -7.33 14.23
CA PHE A 175 -1.61 -8.48 14.89
C PHE A 175 -1.41 -9.81 14.15
N GLU A 176 -0.90 -9.85 12.92
CA GLU A 176 -0.79 -11.08 12.12
C GLU A 176 0.30 -12.04 12.60
N GLY A 177 1.24 -11.59 13.43
CA GLY A 177 2.18 -12.47 14.14
C GLY A 177 3.01 -13.39 13.22
N VAL A 178 3.48 -12.85 12.10
CA VAL A 178 4.15 -13.57 11.02
C VAL A 178 5.46 -14.23 11.47
N ASP A 179 5.69 -15.47 11.02
CA ASP A 179 6.99 -16.14 11.12
C ASP A 179 8.00 -15.54 10.13
N TRP A 180 8.81 -14.60 10.62
CA TRP A 180 9.82 -13.92 9.82
C TRP A 180 10.99 -14.82 9.39
N ASP A 181 11.11 -16.06 9.89
CA ASP A 181 12.12 -17.00 9.41
C ASP A 181 11.89 -17.44 7.96
N LEU A 182 10.67 -17.29 7.46
CA LEU A 182 10.32 -17.56 6.06
C LEU A 182 10.82 -16.48 5.08
N PHE A 183 11.17 -15.31 5.58
CA PHE A 183 11.32 -14.08 4.80
C PHE A 183 12.67 -13.40 4.99
N ASP A 184 13.03 -12.60 3.98
CA ASP A 184 14.28 -11.84 3.92
C ASP A 184 14.16 -10.47 4.62
N PHE A 185 12.93 -9.98 4.80
CA PHE A 185 12.60 -8.72 5.48
C PHE A 185 11.45 -8.92 6.47
N VAL A 186 11.48 -8.13 7.55
CA VAL A 186 10.29 -7.85 8.37
C VAL A 186 9.57 -6.67 7.76
N THR A 187 8.40 -6.90 7.18
CA THR A 187 7.68 -5.85 6.43
C THR A 187 6.34 -5.55 7.08
N LEU A 188 6.09 -4.28 7.39
CA LEU A 188 4.90 -3.87 8.13
C LEU A 188 4.16 -2.72 7.43
N GLU A 189 2.84 -2.83 7.43
CA GLU A 189 1.93 -1.69 7.27
C GLU A 189 1.86 -1.00 8.64
N LEU A 190 2.57 0.12 8.80
CA LEU A 190 2.84 0.75 10.08
C LEU A 190 2.33 2.19 10.11
N ILE A 191 1.09 2.34 10.55
CA ILE A 191 0.37 3.61 10.62
C ILE A 191 0.35 4.14 12.05
N ARG A 192 0.64 5.43 12.22
CA ARG A 192 0.64 6.12 13.52
C ARG A 192 -0.72 6.75 13.74
N SER A 193 -1.36 6.49 14.87
CA SER A 193 -2.55 7.24 15.33
C SER A 193 -2.23 8.05 16.58
N ALA A 194 -3.14 8.93 17.00
CA ALA A 194 -3.00 9.69 18.23
C ALA A 194 -2.84 8.77 19.47
N GLU A 195 -3.47 7.59 19.47
CA GLU A 195 -3.42 6.61 20.57
C GLU A 195 -2.03 5.96 20.78
N VAL A 196 -1.16 6.06 19.79
CA VAL A 196 0.19 5.47 19.81
C VAL A 196 1.28 6.50 19.59
N ALA A 197 0.96 7.78 19.41
CA ALA A 197 1.91 8.81 19.00
C ALA A 197 3.10 8.95 19.97
N ASP A 198 2.85 8.89 21.27
CA ASP A 198 3.85 9.01 22.34
C ASP A 198 4.84 7.84 22.38
N ARG A 199 4.46 6.67 21.86
CA ARG A 199 5.25 5.43 21.86
C ARG A 199 5.67 4.97 20.47
N PHE A 200 5.24 5.64 19.40
CA PHE A 200 5.43 5.17 18.02
C PHE A 200 6.92 5.04 17.67
N ARG A 201 7.71 6.07 17.97
CA ARG A 201 9.16 6.07 17.75
C ARG A 201 9.85 4.93 18.50
N ASP A 202 9.51 4.74 19.78
CA ASP A 202 10.08 3.64 20.58
C ASP A 202 9.66 2.27 20.04
N GLY A 203 8.44 2.16 19.50
CA GLY A 203 7.97 0.98 18.78
C GLY A 203 8.81 0.68 17.54
N VAL A 204 9.06 1.68 16.70
CA VAL A 204 9.96 1.55 15.54
C VAL A 204 11.37 1.12 15.97
N ARG A 205 11.92 1.74 17.03
CA ARG A 205 13.22 1.34 17.60
C ARG A 205 13.24 -0.12 18.06
N GLY A 206 12.15 -0.60 18.65
CA GLY A 206 12.00 -2.00 19.01
C GLY A 206 12.01 -2.93 17.79
N LEU A 207 11.34 -2.53 16.70
CA LEU A 207 11.27 -3.31 15.46
C LEU A 207 12.63 -3.41 14.75
N VAL A 208 13.43 -2.35 14.74
CA VAL A 208 14.75 -2.34 14.06
C VAL A 208 15.88 -2.95 14.90
N ALA A 209 15.65 -3.21 16.20
CA ALA A 209 16.67 -3.80 17.08
C ALA A 209 16.96 -5.30 16.82
N GLN A 210 16.16 -5.95 15.98
CA GLN A 210 16.35 -7.34 15.54
C GLN A 210 17.29 -7.44 14.32
N PRO A 211 17.86 -8.63 14.04
CA PRO A 211 18.87 -8.77 12.97
C PRO A 211 18.34 -8.63 11.54
N ARG A 212 17.04 -8.86 11.30
CA ARG A 212 16.45 -8.80 9.96
C ARG A 212 16.13 -7.34 9.59
N PRO A 213 16.43 -6.91 8.34
CA PRO A 213 16.08 -5.57 7.88
C PRO A 213 14.56 -5.36 7.95
N VAL A 214 14.15 -4.19 8.42
CA VAL A 214 12.75 -3.79 8.53
C VAL A 214 12.38 -2.94 7.34
N ALA A 215 11.27 -3.27 6.67
CA ALA A 215 10.65 -2.44 5.67
C ALA A 215 9.27 -1.97 6.13
N VAL A 216 8.89 -0.75 5.78
CA VAL A 216 7.55 -0.21 6.01
C VAL A 216 6.91 0.05 4.66
N THR A 217 5.90 -0.74 4.28
CA THR A 217 5.25 -0.67 2.96
C THR A 217 3.92 0.08 2.96
N GLY A 218 3.43 0.42 4.16
CA GLY A 218 2.14 1.03 4.37
C GLY A 218 2.16 2.08 5.44
N PHE A 219 2.29 3.34 5.04
CA PHE A 219 2.00 4.47 5.92
C PHE A 219 1.51 5.66 5.10
N GLY A 220 0.54 6.37 5.67
CA GLY A 220 -0.10 7.51 5.04
C GLY A 220 -1.28 7.98 5.88
N THR A 221 -1.90 9.06 5.44
CA THR A 221 -3.15 9.57 6.01
C THR A 221 -3.95 10.30 4.94
N ALA A 222 -5.27 10.36 5.12
CA ALA A 222 -6.15 11.07 4.21
C ALA A 222 -5.93 12.60 4.28
N THR A 223 -6.54 13.36 3.38
CA THR A 223 -6.22 14.79 3.16
C THR A 223 -7.23 15.73 3.83
N TRP A 224 -7.75 15.36 5.00
CA TRP A 224 -8.72 16.17 5.75
C TRP A 224 -8.23 16.48 7.18
N ARG A 225 -8.71 17.58 7.76
CA ARG A 225 -8.28 18.06 9.08
C ARG A 225 -8.57 17.05 10.18
N GLY A 226 -7.51 16.52 10.79
CA GLY A 226 -7.59 15.50 11.85
C GLY A 226 -7.42 14.07 11.34
N ALA A 227 -7.31 13.86 10.02
CA ALA A 227 -7.05 12.55 9.43
C ALA A 227 -5.81 11.87 10.05
N GLY A 228 -4.76 12.65 10.33
CA GLY A 228 -3.53 12.15 10.92
C GLY A 228 -3.73 11.48 12.29
N ASP A 229 -4.64 11.99 13.13
CA ASP A 229 -4.88 11.44 14.46
C ASP A 229 -5.59 10.08 14.41
N VAL A 230 -6.35 9.85 13.34
CA VAL A 230 -7.10 8.61 13.09
C VAL A 230 -6.62 7.89 11.83
N ALA A 231 -5.35 8.05 11.47
CA ALA A 231 -4.82 7.63 10.16
C ALA A 231 -5.20 6.20 9.72
N PRO A 232 -5.19 5.16 10.59
CA PRO A 232 -5.60 3.80 10.20
C PRO A 232 -7.05 3.70 9.69
N ARG A 233 -7.90 4.67 10.05
CA ARG A 233 -9.32 4.74 9.69
C ARG A 233 -9.65 6.01 8.91
N SER A 234 -8.65 6.74 8.43
CA SER A 234 -8.84 8.07 7.84
C SER A 234 -9.62 8.06 6.52
N MET A 235 -9.78 6.89 5.88
CA MET A 235 -10.64 6.69 4.71
C MET A 235 -12.09 6.32 5.07
N GLU A 236 -12.41 6.03 6.34
CA GLU A 236 -13.76 5.67 6.79
C GLU A 236 -14.69 6.89 6.89
N ILE A 237 -14.61 7.76 5.90
CA ILE A 237 -15.47 8.92 5.69
C ILE A 237 -16.22 8.80 4.36
N LEU A 238 -16.24 7.59 3.77
CA LEU A 238 -16.81 7.28 2.46
C LEU A 238 -18.12 6.50 2.60
N GLU A 239 -19.13 6.92 1.85
CA GLU A 239 -20.30 6.10 1.54
C GLU A 239 -20.01 5.27 0.29
N TYR A 240 -20.33 3.97 0.33
CA TYR A 240 -20.13 3.05 -0.79
C TYR A 240 -21.47 2.59 -1.35
N ASP A 241 -21.50 2.32 -2.64
CA ASP A 241 -22.64 1.68 -3.30
C ASP A 241 -22.74 0.22 -2.87
N GLU A 242 -23.90 -0.23 -2.40
CA GLU A 242 -24.04 -1.60 -1.86
C GLU A 242 -23.90 -2.69 -2.94
N ALA A 243 -24.25 -2.39 -4.19
CA ALA A 243 -24.24 -3.37 -5.28
C ALA A 243 -22.86 -3.51 -5.92
N THR A 244 -22.12 -2.41 -6.01
CA THR A 244 -20.83 -2.33 -6.68
C THR A 244 -19.65 -2.21 -5.70
N GLY A 245 -19.85 -1.69 -4.49
CA GLY A 245 -18.76 -1.38 -3.58
C GLY A 245 -17.90 -0.19 -4.03
N ASP A 246 -18.36 0.57 -5.02
CA ASP A 246 -17.65 1.77 -5.50
C ASP A 246 -17.92 2.95 -4.55
N PRO A 247 -16.94 3.84 -4.31
CA PRO A 247 -17.14 5.02 -3.47
C PRO A 247 -18.11 6.00 -4.15
N LEU A 248 -19.17 6.40 -3.44
CA LEU A 248 -20.20 7.29 -3.96
C LEU A 248 -19.90 8.76 -3.63
N ARG A 249 -19.67 9.05 -2.36
CA ARG A 249 -19.47 10.40 -1.81
C ARG A 249 -18.91 10.30 -0.39
N LEU A 250 -18.46 11.41 0.18
CA LEU A 250 -18.11 11.50 1.59
C LEU A 250 -19.37 11.41 2.46
N ASP A 251 -19.28 10.87 3.67
CA ASP A 251 -20.39 10.72 4.63
C ASP A 251 -20.71 12.03 5.40
N GLY A 252 -19.89 13.07 5.19
CA GLY A 252 -19.96 14.34 5.90
C GLY A 252 -19.19 15.45 5.19
N HIS A 253 -19.12 16.62 5.84
CA HIS A 253 -18.37 17.76 5.33
C HIS A 253 -17.01 17.80 6.02
N TYR A 254 -15.95 17.74 5.23
CA TYR A 254 -14.57 17.68 5.72
C TYR A 254 -13.77 18.86 5.18
N GLU A 255 -12.92 19.43 6.04
CA GLU A 255 -12.01 20.52 5.66
C GLU A 255 -10.73 19.91 5.09
N ARG A 256 -10.34 20.30 3.87
CA ARG A 256 -9.08 19.89 3.24
C ARG A 256 -7.87 20.34 4.05
N ASP A 257 -6.92 19.44 4.28
CA ASP A 257 -5.70 19.73 5.03
C ASP A 257 -4.47 19.02 4.41
N GLU A 258 -4.00 19.55 3.28
CA GLU A 258 -2.78 19.05 2.63
C GLU A 258 -1.53 19.28 3.49
N ALA A 259 -1.49 20.37 4.27
CA ALA A 259 -0.38 20.66 5.17
C ALA A 259 -0.31 19.63 6.33
N GLY A 260 -1.46 19.21 6.85
CA GLY A 260 -1.56 18.14 7.85
C GLY A 260 -1.09 16.79 7.31
N GLN A 261 -1.51 16.40 6.10
CA GLN A 261 -1.02 15.19 5.43
C GLN A 261 0.51 15.24 5.21
N ALA A 262 1.02 16.39 4.75
CA ALA A 262 2.45 16.59 4.55
C ALA A 262 3.24 16.49 5.86
N ALA A 263 2.78 17.14 6.93
CA ALA A 263 3.41 17.07 8.25
C ALA A 263 3.43 15.64 8.80
N TYR A 264 2.34 14.89 8.64
CA TYR A 264 2.25 13.48 9.02
C TYR A 264 3.31 12.64 8.32
N LEU A 265 3.43 12.74 6.99
CA LEU A 265 4.39 11.95 6.22
C LEU A 265 5.83 12.36 6.56
N GLY A 266 6.11 13.65 6.70
CA GLY A 266 7.41 14.15 7.11
C GLY A 266 7.85 13.61 8.47
N GLU A 267 6.95 13.62 9.46
CA GLU A 267 7.20 13.04 10.80
C GLU A 267 7.59 11.57 10.72
N LEU A 268 6.81 10.75 9.99
CA LEU A 268 7.06 9.31 9.91
C LEU A 268 8.35 8.98 9.15
N LEU A 269 8.62 9.68 8.04
CA LEU A 269 9.86 9.54 7.31
C LEU A 269 11.08 9.88 8.17
N ASP A 270 11.01 10.98 8.95
CA ASP A 270 12.07 11.37 9.88
C ASP A 270 12.28 10.30 10.98
N ILE A 271 11.20 9.69 11.49
CA ILE A 271 11.28 8.58 12.46
C ILE A 271 11.93 7.34 11.81
N PHE A 272 11.43 6.89 10.66
CA PHE A 272 11.93 5.69 10.01
C PHE A 272 13.40 5.81 9.64
N ASP A 273 13.81 6.97 9.12
CA ASP A 273 15.22 7.23 8.79
C ASP A 273 16.11 7.22 10.04
N SER A 274 15.73 7.99 11.06
CA SER A 274 16.55 8.16 12.27
C SER A 274 16.64 6.92 13.14
N GLU A 275 15.62 6.06 13.16
CA GLU A 275 15.64 4.81 13.93
C GLU A 275 16.28 3.66 13.13
N GLY A 276 16.53 3.80 11.82
CA GLY A 276 17.27 2.82 11.02
C GLY A 276 16.40 1.78 10.33
N VAL A 277 15.20 2.14 9.87
CA VAL A 277 14.41 1.34 8.93
C VAL A 277 15.21 1.16 7.63
N ASP A 278 15.19 -0.05 7.07
CA ASP A 278 15.93 -0.36 5.83
C ASP A 278 15.24 0.26 4.61
N SER A 279 13.92 0.06 4.48
CA SER A 279 13.16 0.50 3.31
C SER A 279 11.81 1.09 3.76
N ALA A 280 11.38 2.21 3.18
CA ALA A 280 10.05 2.77 3.46
C ALA A 280 9.35 3.18 2.17
N PHE A 281 8.08 2.80 2.01
CA PHE A 281 7.24 3.11 0.85
C PHE A 281 6.03 3.90 1.30
N VAL A 282 5.95 5.16 0.86
CA VAL A 282 4.78 6.00 1.12
C VAL A 282 3.58 5.39 0.40
N PHE A 283 2.51 5.12 1.16
CA PHE A 283 1.25 4.64 0.62
C PHE A 283 0.31 5.85 0.53
N LEU A 284 0.12 6.47 -0.65
CA LEU A 284 0.41 5.98 -2.00
C LEU A 284 0.64 7.12 -3.01
N PHE A 285 1.07 6.84 -4.24
CA PHE A 285 1.29 7.87 -5.26
C PHE A 285 -0.03 8.56 -5.68
N ALA A 286 -0.93 7.83 -6.34
CA ALA A 286 -2.22 8.31 -6.83
C ALA A 286 -3.32 7.25 -6.60
N LEU A 287 -4.52 7.67 -6.19
CA LEU A 287 -5.67 6.77 -5.97
C LEU A 287 -6.80 7.15 -6.93
N GLU A 288 -6.84 6.49 -8.09
CA GLU A 288 -7.77 6.80 -9.20
C GLU A 288 -9.25 6.70 -8.81
N SER A 289 -9.58 5.84 -7.85
CA SER A 289 -10.96 5.64 -7.41
C SER A 289 -11.50 6.80 -6.55
N LEU A 290 -10.66 7.73 -6.09
CA LEU A 290 -11.03 8.88 -5.25
C LEU A 290 -10.62 10.21 -5.92
N PRO A 291 -11.34 10.63 -6.97
CA PRO A 291 -11.01 11.84 -7.72
C PRO A 291 -11.28 13.13 -6.93
N HIS A 292 -10.59 14.18 -7.36
CA HIS A 292 -10.72 15.55 -6.88
C HIS A 292 -11.86 16.27 -7.60
N ARG A 293 -12.86 16.74 -6.84
CA ARG A 293 -14.05 17.42 -7.37
C ARG A 293 -14.40 18.66 -6.53
N PRO A 294 -13.60 19.73 -6.58
CA PRO A 294 -13.76 20.88 -5.71
C PRO A 294 -14.95 21.79 -6.07
N ASP A 295 -15.44 21.71 -7.31
CA ASP A 295 -16.38 22.70 -7.88
C ASP A 295 -17.88 22.32 -7.74
N GLY A 296 -18.21 21.36 -6.87
CA GLY A 296 -19.56 20.80 -6.71
C GLY A 296 -20.05 20.73 -5.27
N ASP A 297 -20.85 19.70 -4.96
CA ASP A 297 -21.15 19.36 -3.55
C ASP A 297 -19.83 19.00 -2.87
N PRO A 298 -19.48 19.60 -1.71
CA PRO A 298 -18.26 19.26 -0.97
C PRO A 298 -18.10 17.76 -0.67
N ARG A 299 -19.20 17.01 -0.64
CA ARG A 299 -19.19 15.56 -0.44
C ARG A 299 -18.75 14.77 -1.67
N ASP A 300 -18.70 15.39 -2.85
CA ASP A 300 -18.27 14.73 -4.09
C ASP A 300 -16.73 14.74 -4.25
N ASP A 301 -16.01 15.56 -3.45
CA ASP A 301 -14.54 15.63 -3.46
C ASP A 301 -13.90 14.43 -2.72
N LEU A 302 -14.00 13.25 -3.34
CA LEU A 302 -13.53 11.98 -2.79
C LEU A 302 -12.03 11.98 -2.46
N ASP A 303 -11.22 12.81 -3.13
CA ASP A 303 -9.79 12.98 -2.84
C ASP A 303 -9.51 13.38 -1.38
N LEU A 304 -10.48 13.96 -0.66
CA LEU A 304 -10.36 14.19 0.79
C LEU A 304 -10.09 12.90 1.57
N ALA A 305 -10.69 11.77 1.17
CA ALA A 305 -10.43 10.45 1.73
C ALA A 305 -9.16 9.77 1.18
N SER A 306 -8.51 10.33 0.17
CA SER A 306 -7.35 9.72 -0.48
C SER A 306 -6.07 9.88 0.34
N LEU A 307 -5.33 8.77 0.47
CA LEU A 307 -3.96 8.73 0.98
C LEU A 307 -2.92 9.15 -0.08
N GLY A 308 -3.35 9.33 -1.34
CA GLY A 308 -2.51 9.74 -2.46
C GLY A 308 -1.79 11.05 -2.19
N ILE A 309 -0.52 11.15 -2.59
CA ILE A 309 0.27 12.40 -2.52
C ILE A 309 0.04 13.31 -3.72
N VAL A 310 -0.73 12.85 -4.71
CA VAL A 310 -1.30 13.66 -5.80
C VAL A 310 -2.82 13.58 -5.73
N LYS A 311 -3.50 14.62 -6.22
CA LYS A 311 -4.95 14.63 -6.39
C LYS A 311 -5.29 14.29 -7.84
N VAL A 312 -6.09 13.25 -8.04
CA VAL A 312 -6.51 12.79 -9.38
C VAL A 312 -7.61 13.71 -9.89
N LEU A 313 -7.45 14.29 -11.08
CA LEU A 313 -8.38 15.27 -11.63
C LEU A 313 -9.51 14.57 -12.41
N ASP A 314 -10.76 14.89 -12.08
CA ASP A 314 -11.93 14.43 -12.85
C ASP A 314 -12.13 15.27 -14.11
N GLY A 315 -11.21 15.09 -15.05
CA GLY A 315 -11.11 15.86 -16.29
C GLY A 315 -10.02 16.92 -16.26
N GLY A 316 -9.29 17.04 -17.36
CA GLY A 316 -8.19 18.00 -17.52
C GLY A 316 -6.82 17.41 -17.21
N SER A 317 -5.85 18.29 -17.00
CA SER A 317 -4.45 17.96 -16.72
C SER A 317 -3.92 18.89 -15.63
N GLY A 318 -2.92 18.42 -14.89
CA GLY A 318 -2.28 19.19 -13.84
C GLY A 318 -1.61 20.46 -14.36
N ASP A 319 -1.45 21.44 -13.47
CA ASP A 319 -0.69 22.66 -13.75
C ASP A 319 0.81 22.38 -13.66
N THR A 320 1.24 21.57 -12.69
CA THR A 320 2.66 21.22 -12.51
C THR A 320 3.15 20.24 -13.58
N TYR A 321 2.32 19.27 -13.94
CA TYR A 321 2.59 18.30 -15.00
C TYR A 321 1.46 18.30 -16.05
N PRO A 322 1.53 19.15 -17.09
CA PRO A 322 0.44 19.35 -18.06
C PRO A 322 0.07 18.15 -18.91
N ASP A 323 0.89 17.09 -18.89
CA ASP A 323 0.64 15.83 -19.60
C ASP A 323 -0.08 14.78 -18.73
N LEU A 324 -0.36 15.08 -17.46
CA LEU A 324 -0.87 14.12 -16.49
C LEU A 324 -2.21 14.56 -15.89
N PRO A 325 -3.13 13.62 -15.60
CA PRO A 325 -4.46 13.91 -15.09
C PRO A 325 -4.48 14.05 -13.56
N TRP A 326 -3.41 14.60 -12.98
CA TRP A 326 -3.30 14.80 -11.53
C TRP A 326 -2.41 16.00 -11.23
N GLU A 327 -2.56 16.53 -10.02
CA GLU A 327 -1.74 17.64 -9.51
C GLU A 327 -1.08 17.24 -8.17
N PRO A 328 0.20 17.57 -7.93
CA PRO A 328 0.83 17.37 -6.62
C PRO A 328 0.04 17.99 -5.47
N LYS A 329 -0.05 17.26 -4.34
CA LYS A 329 -0.44 17.84 -3.05
C LYS A 329 0.81 18.36 -2.32
N ALA A 330 0.63 19.11 -1.24
CA ALA A 330 1.75 19.52 -0.37
C ALA A 330 2.61 18.33 0.12
N ALA A 331 1.99 17.16 0.30
CA ALA A 331 2.67 15.91 0.65
C ALA A 331 3.76 15.51 -0.36
N PHE A 332 3.54 15.73 -1.66
CA PHE A 332 4.52 15.42 -2.71
C PHE A 332 5.84 16.17 -2.47
N ALA A 333 5.75 17.47 -2.20
CA ALA A 333 6.94 18.30 -1.95
C ALA A 333 7.67 17.86 -0.67
N THR A 334 6.93 17.53 0.39
CA THR A 334 7.55 17.04 1.64
C THR A 334 8.27 15.71 1.45
N VAL A 335 7.68 14.77 0.69
CA VAL A 335 8.34 13.49 0.35
C VAL A 335 9.61 13.74 -0.46
N ALA A 336 9.54 14.57 -1.51
CA ALA A 336 10.71 14.93 -2.32
C ALA A 336 11.83 15.53 -1.45
N GLU A 337 11.52 16.51 -0.60
CA GLU A 337 12.50 17.16 0.28
C GLU A 337 13.19 16.17 1.23
N ARG A 338 12.45 15.21 1.80
CA ARG A 338 13.02 14.20 2.71
C ARG A 338 13.82 13.12 1.99
N TYR A 339 13.49 12.83 0.75
CA TYR A 339 14.21 11.84 -0.06
C TYR A 339 15.43 12.40 -0.79
N ALA A 340 15.52 13.72 -1.00
CA ALA A 340 16.64 14.37 -1.68
C ALA A 340 18.00 14.28 -0.95
N GLY A 341 18.01 14.06 0.37
CA GLY A 341 19.22 14.05 1.22
C GLY A 341 19.80 12.66 1.43
#